data_AF-A0A0A2JC13-F1
#
_entry.id   AF-A0A0A2JC13-F1
#
_cell.length_a   1.000
_cell.length_b   1.000
_cell.length_c   1.000
_cell.angle_alpha   90.00
_cell.angle_beta   90.00
_cell.angle_gamma   90.00
#
_symmetry.space_group_name_H-M   'P 1'
#
loop_
_entity.id
_entity.type
_entity.pdbx_description
1 polymer ?
#
loop_
_entity_poly.entity_id
_entity_poly.type
_entity_poly.pdbx_seq_one_letter_code
_entity_poly.pdbx_strand_id
1 'polypeptide(L)'
;MRFGMPGDKQFEWEYAKEKRADGQKINLIVFRAVEEKKGKIKETQRHGIAQLVRGEDSRTPGTSRSSAGIGDELQIDEAALQSLELDEAVIVATCLMLLKEIDRRRMIQFAMIAGAGGS
;
A
#
# COMPACT_ATOMS: atom_id res chain seq x y z
N MET A 1 -1.25 5.14 5.26
CA MET A 1 -0.67 4.82 6.58
C MET A 1 0.68 5.48 6.65
N ARG A 2 0.94 6.35 7.63
CA ARG A 2 2.20 7.10 7.74
C ARG A 2 2.95 6.67 9.00
N PHE A 3 4.27 6.54 8.90
CA PHE A 3 5.14 6.26 10.03
C PHE A 3 6.49 6.97 9.87
N GLY A 4 7.11 7.29 11.00
CA GLY A 4 8.45 7.87 11.05
C GLY A 4 9.50 6.83 11.36
N MET A 5 10.68 6.99 10.80
CA MET A 5 11.88 6.25 11.17
C MET A 5 12.87 7.15 11.91
N PRO A 6 13.85 6.55 12.63
CA PRO A 6 14.98 7.30 13.16
C PRO A 6 15.66 8.13 12.07
N GLY A 7 16.00 9.39 12.37
CA GLY A 7 16.65 10.31 11.42
C GLY A 7 15.71 11.19 10.59
N ASP A 8 14.54 11.57 11.14
CA ASP A 8 13.54 12.47 10.50
C ASP A 8 12.96 11.99 9.15
N LYS A 9 13.27 10.75 8.74
CA LYS A 9 12.70 10.12 7.54
C LYS A 9 11.24 9.72 7.82
N GLN A 10 10.31 10.22 7.00
CA GLN A 10 8.90 9.81 7.06
C GLN A 10 8.55 8.96 5.85
N PHE A 11 7.70 7.96 6.07
CA PHE A 11 7.23 7.07 5.02
C PHE A 11 5.71 6.92 5.06
N GLU A 12 5.11 6.72 3.89
CA GLU A 12 3.67 6.61 3.74
C GLU A 12 3.26 5.56 2.72
N TRP A 13 2.31 4.71 3.11
CA TRP A 13 1.52 3.89 2.19
C TRP A 13 0.28 4.66 1.74
N GLU A 14 0.12 4.85 0.44
CA GLU A 14 -1.00 5.55 -0.20
C GLU A 14 -1.70 4.65 -1.22
N TYR A 15 -3.03 4.70 -1.29
CA TYR A 15 -3.77 4.05 -2.37
C TYR A 15 -3.68 4.88 -3.64
N ALA A 16 -3.22 4.26 -4.72
CA ALA A 16 -3.18 4.85 -6.04
C ALA A 16 -3.99 4.02 -7.04
N LYS A 17 -4.30 4.62 -8.18
CA LYS A 17 -4.93 3.93 -9.31
C LYS A 17 -4.11 4.22 -10.54
N GLU A 18 -3.76 3.19 -11.27
CA GLU A 18 -3.09 3.30 -12.56
C GLU A 18 -4.00 2.77 -13.65
N LYS A 19 -4.04 3.49 -14.77
CA LYS A 19 -4.72 3.04 -15.97
C LYS A 19 -3.67 2.40 -16.86
N ARG A 20 -3.74 1.08 -17.04
CA ARG A 20 -2.87 0.36 -17.96
C ARG A 20 -3.22 0.74 -19.41
N ALA A 21 -2.28 0.47 -20.32
CA ALA A 21 -2.42 0.74 -21.75
C ALA A 21 -3.61 0.00 -22.41
N ASP A 22 -4.04 -1.12 -21.81
CA ASP A 22 -5.22 -1.89 -22.19
C ASP A 22 -6.55 -1.26 -21.74
N GLY A 23 -6.49 -0.12 -21.03
CA GLY A 23 -7.66 0.58 -20.50
C GLY A 23 -8.14 0.06 -19.13
N GLN A 24 -7.56 -1.01 -18.60
CA GLN A 24 -7.90 -1.54 -17.29
C GLN A 24 -7.37 -0.63 -16.17
N LYS A 25 -8.18 -0.46 -15.13
CA LYS A 25 -7.80 0.29 -13.93
C LYS A 25 -7.31 -0.68 -12.86
N ILE A 26 -6.06 -0.52 -12.45
CA ILE A 26 -5.47 -1.34 -11.41
C ILE A 26 -5.35 -0.52 -10.14
N ASN A 27 -5.66 -1.17 -9.02
CA ASN A 27 -5.47 -0.56 -7.72
C ASN A 27 -4.04 -0.83 -7.26
N LEU A 28 -3.37 0.20 -6.81
CA LEU A 28 -2.01 0.14 -6.29
C LEU A 28 -2.02 0.59 -4.84
N ILE A 29 -1.12 0.02 -4.05
CA ILE A 29 -0.73 0.62 -2.78
C ILE A 29 0.74 0.99 -2.89
N VAL A 30 1.03 2.27 -2.91
CA VAL A 30 2.39 2.79 -3.15
C VAL A 30 3.01 3.19 -1.82
N PHE A 31 4.23 2.73 -1.59
CA PHE A 31 5.10 3.13 -0.51
C PHE A 31 5.97 4.30 -0.94
N ARG A 32 5.89 5.42 -0.22
CA ARG A 32 6.59 6.66 -0.57
C ARG A 32 7.40 7.20 0.59
N ALA A 33 8.59 7.73 0.31
CA ALA A 33 9.28 8.65 1.21
C ALA A 33 8.59 10.01 1.17
N VAL A 34 8.39 10.59 2.34
CA VAL A 34 7.80 11.90 2.56
C VAL A 34 8.89 12.80 3.12
N GLU A 35 9.42 13.70 2.29
CA GLU A 35 10.31 14.75 2.78
C GLU A 35 9.50 16.03 3.02
N GLU A 36 9.38 16.42 4.29
CA GLU A 36 8.84 17.73 4.65
C GLU A 36 9.96 18.78 4.58
N LYS A 37 10.09 19.47 3.44
CA LYS A 37 10.94 20.66 3.38
C LYS A 37 10.36 21.74 4.29
N LYS A 38 11.13 22.13 5.32
CA LYS A 38 10.83 23.29 6.18
C LYS A 38 11.04 24.59 5.38
N GLY A 39 10.07 24.94 4.54
CA GLY A 39 10.01 26.20 3.79
C GLY A 39 8.57 26.71 3.68
N LYS A 40 8.38 28.00 3.38
CA LYS A 40 7.08 28.70 3.30
C LYS A 40 6.06 28.08 2.34
N ILE A 41 6.50 27.17 1.47
CA ILE A 41 5.66 26.39 0.56
C ILE A 41 5.91 24.92 0.94
N LYS A 42 4.91 24.26 1.54
CA LYS A 42 4.95 22.83 1.89
C LYS A 42 4.87 22.00 0.61
N GLU A 43 5.94 21.97 -0.17
CA GLU A 43 6.05 21.03 -1.27
C GLU A 43 6.57 19.70 -0.71
N THR A 44 5.66 18.76 -0.51
CA THR A 44 6.01 17.41 -0.07
C THR A 44 6.57 16.67 -1.28
N GLN A 45 7.89 16.52 -1.35
CA GLN A 45 8.49 15.67 -2.36
C GLN A 45 8.18 14.21 -1.99
N ARG A 46 7.51 13.52 -2.90
CA ARG A 46 7.07 12.14 -2.71
C ARG A 46 7.83 11.25 -3.68
N HIS A 47 8.80 10.49 -3.18
CA HIS A 47 9.55 9.52 -3.97
C HIS A 47 8.95 8.13 -3.77
N GLY A 48 8.58 7.45 -4.86
CA GLY A 48 8.04 6.09 -4.80
C GLY A 48 9.17 5.08 -4.58
N ILE A 49 9.04 4.25 -3.55
CA ILE A 49 10.08 3.27 -3.15
C ILE A 49 9.61 1.85 -3.44
N ALA A 50 8.33 1.58 -3.22
CA ALA A 50 7.74 0.28 -3.53
C ALA A 50 6.28 0.46 -3.93
N GLN A 51 5.74 -0.52 -4.64
CA GLN A 51 4.33 -0.57 -4.97
C GLN A 51 3.80 -1.99 -4.91
N LEU A 52 2.64 -2.13 -4.29
CA LEU A 52 1.86 -3.35 -4.29
C LEU A 52 0.82 -3.26 -5.39
N VAL A 53 0.97 -4.06 -6.43
CA VAL A 53 0.06 -4.13 -7.57
C VAL A 53 -1.09 -5.08 -7.26
N ARG A 54 -2.32 -4.56 -7.25
CA ARG A 54 -3.54 -5.36 -7.03
C ARG A 54 -4.38 -5.46 -8.30
N GLY A 55 -4.05 -6.42 -9.15
CA GLY A 55 -4.75 -6.73 -10.41
C GLY A 55 -5.83 -7.81 -10.26
N GLU A 56 -6.60 -8.06 -11.33
CA GLU A 56 -7.40 -9.29 -11.47
C GLU A 56 -6.53 -10.45 -11.96
N ASP A 57 -5.55 -10.18 -12.83
CA ASP A 57 -4.65 -11.20 -13.42
C ASP A 57 -3.68 -11.83 -12.42
N SER A 58 -3.36 -11.09 -11.36
CA SER A 58 -2.39 -11.52 -10.37
C SER A 58 -3.06 -12.37 -9.28
N ARG A 59 -4.41 -12.38 -9.18
CA ARG A 59 -5.16 -13.17 -8.18
C ARG A 59 -5.03 -14.66 -8.39
N THR A 60 -4.76 -15.37 -7.29
CA THR A 60 -4.86 -16.83 -7.26
C THR A 60 -6.30 -17.27 -7.55
N PRO A 61 -6.52 -18.21 -8.49
CA PRO A 61 -7.85 -18.75 -8.78
C PRO A 61 -8.52 -19.26 -7.50
N GLY A 62 -9.77 -18.86 -7.26
CA GLY A 62 -10.52 -19.24 -6.05
C GLY A 62 -10.49 -18.22 -4.91
N THR A 63 -9.78 -17.09 -5.05
CA THR A 63 -9.81 -16.00 -4.08
C THR A 63 -10.82 -14.90 -4.49
N SER A 64 -11.65 -14.46 -3.54
CA SER A 64 -12.66 -13.40 -3.76
C SER A 64 -12.00 -12.01 -3.84
N ARG A 65 -12.63 -11.07 -4.57
CA ARG A 65 -12.31 -9.61 -4.59
C ARG A 65 -12.10 -9.00 -3.20
N SER A 66 -12.64 -9.66 -2.17
CA SER A 66 -12.63 -9.24 -0.78
C SER A 66 -11.43 -9.73 0.03
N SER A 67 -10.58 -10.63 -0.49
CA SER A 67 -9.39 -11.13 0.22
C SER A 67 -8.14 -10.38 -0.22
N ALA A 68 -7.31 -9.89 0.72
CA ALA A 68 -5.95 -9.47 0.42
C ALA A 68 -5.06 -10.74 0.37
N GLY A 69 -5.13 -11.52 -0.71
CA GLY A 69 -4.56 -12.88 -0.70
C GLY A 69 -3.85 -13.30 -1.99
N ILE A 70 -2.56 -13.64 -1.83
CA ILE A 70 -1.66 -14.50 -2.64
C ILE A 70 -1.32 -13.99 -4.05
N GLY A 71 -2.10 -13.05 -4.57
CA GLY A 71 -1.95 -12.56 -5.92
C GLY A 71 -1.49 -11.12 -6.09
N ASP A 72 -1.04 -10.45 -5.04
CA ASP A 72 -0.55 -9.08 -5.19
C ASP A 72 0.98 -9.11 -5.37
N GLU A 73 1.51 -8.39 -6.37
CA GLU A 73 2.95 -8.32 -6.60
C GLU A 73 3.52 -7.09 -5.88
N LEU A 74 4.49 -7.30 -4.99
CA LEU A 74 5.24 -6.21 -4.35
C LEU A 74 6.49 -5.92 -5.18
N GLN A 75 6.49 -4.79 -5.87
CA GLN A 75 7.64 -4.29 -6.62
C GLN A 75 8.39 -3.30 -5.75
N ILE A 76 9.70 -3.48 -5.62
CA ILE A 76 10.57 -2.64 -4.79
C ILE A 76 11.64 -2.04 -5.68
N ASP A 77 11.86 -0.73 -5.55
CA ASP A 77 12.97 -0.04 -6.19
C ASP A 77 14.23 -0.20 -5.33
N GLU A 78 15.12 -1.09 -5.76
CA GLU A 78 16.39 -1.37 -5.07
C GLU A 78 17.30 -0.14 -4.99
N ALA A 79 17.26 0.75 -5.98
CA ALA A 79 18.08 1.97 -5.98
C ALA A 79 17.58 2.98 -4.95
N ALA A 80 16.25 3.10 -4.81
CA ALA A 80 15.64 3.89 -3.74
C ALA A 80 15.95 3.29 -2.35
N LEU A 81 15.94 1.96 -2.24
CA LEU A 81 16.24 1.24 -1.00
C LEU A 81 17.65 1.56 -0.49
N GLN A 82 18.64 1.45 -1.39
CA GLN A 82 20.05 1.76 -1.10
C GLN A 82 20.24 3.24 -0.74
N SER A 83 19.61 4.14 -1.48
CA SER A 83 19.73 5.59 -1.25
C SER A 83 19.14 6.03 0.10
N LEU A 84 18.10 5.33 0.56
CA LEU A 84 17.40 5.65 1.81
C LEU A 84 17.93 4.83 3.01
N GLU A 85 18.89 3.93 2.79
CA GLU A 85 19.41 2.99 3.79
C GLU A 85 18.27 2.20 4.47
N LEU A 86 17.26 1.84 3.68
CA LEU A 86 16.10 1.13 4.16
C LEU A 86 16.30 -0.37 3.97
N ASP A 87 15.91 -1.17 4.95
CA ASP A 87 15.96 -2.64 4.82
C ASP A 87 14.69 -3.15 4.13
N GLU A 88 14.83 -4.08 3.20
CA GLU A 88 13.70 -4.70 2.49
C GLU A 88 12.69 -5.31 3.48
N ALA A 89 13.18 -5.90 4.59
CA ALA A 89 12.34 -6.49 5.62
C ALA A 89 11.40 -5.46 6.26
N VAL A 90 11.77 -4.18 6.32
CA VAL A 90 10.89 -3.11 6.81
C VAL A 90 9.72 -2.87 5.85
N ILE A 91 10.00 -2.82 4.55
CA ILE A 91 8.95 -2.65 3.53
C ILE A 91 8.00 -3.84 3.57
N VAL A 92 8.54 -5.06 3.58
CA VAL A 92 7.74 -6.29 3.63
C VAL A 92 6.93 -6.35 4.92
N ALA A 93 7.52 -6.09 6.09
CA ALA A 93 6.82 -6.12 7.37
C ALA A 93 5.69 -5.07 7.43
N THR A 94 5.95 -3.84 6.99
CA THR A 94 4.94 -2.77 7.00
C THR A 94 3.84 -3.02 5.96
N CYS A 95 4.18 -3.61 4.82
CA CYS A 95 3.22 -4.08 3.83
C CYS A 95 2.29 -5.14 4.44
N LEU A 96 2.84 -6.19 5.06
CA LEU A 96 2.05 -7.24 5.71
C LEU A 96 1.14 -6.71 6.84
N MET A 97 1.64 -5.76 7.64
CA MET A 97 0.81 -5.10 8.67
C MET A 97 -0.35 -4.33 8.04
N LEU A 98 -0.11 -3.62 6.94
CA LEU A 98 -1.16 -2.92 6.20
C LEU A 98 -2.20 -3.90 5.64
N LEU A 99 -1.77 -5.02 5.04
CA LEU A 99 -2.68 -6.05 4.52
C LEU A 99 -3.58 -6.61 5.63
N LYS A 100 -2.98 -6.97 6.77
CA LYS A 100 -3.69 -7.53 7.92
C LYS A 100 -4.72 -6.58 8.50
N GLU A 101 -4.40 -5.28 8.58
CA GLU A 101 -5.34 -4.26 9.03
C GLU A 101 -6.48 -4.04 8.00
N ILE A 102 -6.19 -4.12 6.70
CA ILE A 102 -7.22 -4.06 5.66
C ILE A 102 -8.21 -5.22 5.81
N ASP A 103 -7.71 -6.45 5.97
CA ASP A 103 -8.55 -7.63 6.15
C ASP A 103 -9.41 -7.52 7.41
N ARG A 104 -8.82 -7.06 8.52
CA ARG A 104 -9.56 -6.81 9.77
C ARG A 104 -10.67 -5.79 9.59
N ARG A 105 -10.41 -4.67 8.92
CA ARG A 105 -11.43 -3.64 8.64
C ARG A 105 -12.56 -4.17 7.75
N ARG A 106 -12.21 -4.97 6.74
CA ARG A 106 -13.21 -5.63 5.87
C ARG A 106 -14.10 -6.58 6.65
N MET A 107 -13.55 -7.41 7.54
CA MET A 107 -14.35 -8.29 8.40
C MET A 107 -15.36 -7.52 9.26
N ILE A 108 -14.94 -6.40 9.85
CA ILE A 108 -15.83 -5.53 10.64
C ILE A 108 -16.94 -4.95 9.74
N GLN A 109 -16.61 -4.47 8.54
CA GLN A 109 -17.60 -3.96 7.59
C GLN A 109 -18.62 -5.03 7.18
N PHE A 110 -18.17 -6.25 6.90
CA PHE A 110 -19.07 -7.37 6.60
C PHE A 110 -19.99 -7.70 7.78
N ALA A 111 -19.46 -7.74 9.00
CA ALA A 111 -20.27 -7.99 10.20
C ALA A 111 -21.33 -6.90 10.43
N MET A 112 -21.00 -5.62 10.19
CA MET A 112 -21.96 -4.52 10.30
C MET A 112 -23.08 -4.61 9.26
N ILE A 113 -22.75 -4.93 8.00
CA ILE A 113 -23.74 -5.07 6.91
C ILE A 113 -24.64 -6.29 7.18
N ALA A 114 -24.07 -7.42 7.61
CA ALA A 114 -24.84 -8.62 7.95
C ALA A 114 -25.75 -8.40 9.18
N GLY A 115 -25.29 -7.63 10.17
CA GLY A 115 -26.09 -7.27 11.34
C GLY A 115 -27.20 -6.24 11.06
N ALA A 116 -27.03 -5.37 10.05
CA ALA A 116 -28.02 -4.35 9.68
C ALA A 116 -29.06 -4.84 8.66
N GLY A 117 -28.82 -5.96 7.97
CA GLY A 117 -29.78 -6.59 7.04
C GLY A 117 -30.71 -7.61 7.70
N GLY A 118 -30.60 -7.82 9.01
CA GLY A 118 -31.45 -8.69 9.81
C GLY A 118 -32.35 -7.89 10.74
N SER A 119 -33.27 -7.09 10.18
CA SER A 119 -34.38 -6.45 10.90
C SER A 119 -35.58 -6.31 9.99
#